data_AF-A0A4R1YRL7-F1
#
_entry.id   AF-A0A4R1YRL7-F1
#
_cell.length_a   1.000
_cell.length_b   1.000
_cell.length_c   1.000
_cell.angle_alpha   90.00
_cell.angle_beta   90.00
_cell.angle_gamma   90.00
#
_symmetry.space_group_name_H-M   'P 1'
#
loop_
_entity.id
_entity.type
_entity.pdbx_description
1 polymer ?
#
loop_
_entity_poly.entity_id
_entity_poly.type
_entity_poly.pdbx_seq_one_letter_code
_entity_poly.pdbx_strand_id
1 'polypeptide(L)'
;MQARMGNPAVVVPEAMQALHALGTIPAKSGLSPILLELVNLRASQINGCSVCIDGHPRIAKKAGETDERLFAVSAWRDTPYFTPAERAALALTEAVTRVSDRADPVPDHIWDEATRHFDGKSLAALVIAIANINVWNRLNIATRQIAGEWKP
;
A
#
# COMPACT_ATOMS: atom_id res chain seq x y z
N MET A 1 -6.16 23.91 -7.08
CA MET A 1 -5.48 22.77 -7.73
C MET A 1 -6.49 22.16 -8.69
N GLN A 2 -6.07 21.52 -9.80
CA GLN A 2 -7.01 20.83 -10.70
C GLN A 2 -6.42 19.51 -11.21
N ALA A 3 -7.23 18.46 -11.21
CA ALA A 3 -6.89 17.19 -11.86
C ALA A 3 -6.83 17.34 -13.40
N ARG A 4 -5.99 16.55 -14.05
CA ARG A 4 -5.86 16.54 -15.52
C ARG A 4 -7.07 15.92 -16.21
N MET A 5 -7.72 14.98 -15.55
CA MET A 5 -8.94 14.28 -15.96
C MET A 5 -9.59 13.60 -14.75
N GLY A 6 -10.77 13.01 -14.92
CA GLY A 6 -11.33 12.07 -13.94
C GLY A 6 -10.37 10.89 -13.71
N ASN A 7 -10.41 10.28 -12.52
CA ASN A 7 -9.56 9.13 -12.21
C ASN A 7 -9.69 8.06 -13.33
N PRO A 8 -8.59 7.54 -13.89
CA PRO A 8 -8.65 6.59 -15.01
C PRO A 8 -9.50 5.34 -14.74
N ALA A 9 -9.49 4.83 -13.50
CA ALA A 9 -10.32 3.69 -13.12
C ALA A 9 -11.81 4.04 -13.12
N VAL A 10 -12.18 5.30 -12.82
CA VAL A 10 -13.56 5.76 -12.93
C VAL A 10 -13.98 5.97 -14.39
N VAL A 11 -13.05 6.45 -15.23
CA VAL A 11 -13.30 6.67 -16.67
C VAL A 11 -13.39 5.35 -17.45
N VAL A 12 -12.73 4.29 -16.98
CA VAL A 12 -12.77 2.93 -17.54
C VAL A 12 -13.38 1.98 -16.48
N PRO A 13 -14.71 1.84 -16.41
CA PRO A 13 -15.39 1.15 -15.30
C PRO A 13 -14.95 -0.29 -15.07
N GLU A 14 -14.57 -1.01 -16.13
CA GLU A 14 -14.05 -2.38 -16.06
C GLU A 14 -12.73 -2.42 -15.29
N ALA A 15 -11.88 -1.39 -15.43
CA ALA A 15 -10.67 -1.24 -14.64
C ALA A 15 -10.99 -0.99 -13.17
N MET A 16 -12.01 -0.18 -12.85
CA MET A 16 -12.47 -0.01 -11.46
C MET A 16 -12.81 -1.35 -10.82
N GLN A 17 -13.63 -2.16 -11.51
CA GLN A 17 -14.07 -3.46 -11.01
C GLN A 17 -12.87 -4.40 -10.80
N ALA A 18 -11.95 -4.46 -11.76
CA ALA A 18 -10.76 -5.29 -11.67
C ALA A 18 -9.84 -4.88 -10.51
N LEU A 19 -9.56 -3.58 -10.35
CA LEU A 19 -8.70 -3.06 -9.28
C LEU A 19 -9.33 -3.25 -7.89
N HIS A 20 -10.65 -3.09 -7.78
CA HIS A 20 -11.36 -3.41 -6.54
C HIS A 20 -11.31 -4.90 -6.23
N ALA A 21 -11.58 -5.77 -7.22
CA ALA A 21 -11.51 -7.21 -7.03
C ALA A 21 -10.12 -7.61 -6.54
N LEU A 22 -9.07 -7.11 -7.20
CA LEU A 22 -7.67 -7.33 -6.82
C LEU A 22 -7.38 -6.85 -5.40
N GLY A 23 -7.92 -5.69 -5.00
CA GLY A 23 -7.77 -5.13 -3.65
C GLY A 23 -8.46 -5.93 -2.53
N THR A 24 -9.49 -6.73 -2.83
CA THR A 24 -10.17 -7.55 -1.80
C THR A 24 -9.53 -8.90 -1.55
N ILE A 25 -8.73 -9.41 -2.50
CA ILE A 25 -8.10 -10.73 -2.42
C ILE A 25 -7.15 -10.85 -1.21
N PRO A 26 -6.31 -9.85 -0.89
CA PRO A 26 -5.36 -9.97 0.21
C PRO A 26 -6.01 -10.22 1.57
N ALA A 27 -7.07 -9.47 1.90
CA ALA A 27 -7.82 -9.67 3.14
C ALA A 27 -8.49 -11.06 3.20
N LYS A 28 -9.07 -11.52 2.08
CA LYS A 28 -9.63 -12.88 1.96
C LYS A 28 -8.58 -13.99 2.05
N SER A 29 -7.31 -13.64 1.91
CA SER A 29 -6.18 -14.57 1.96
C SER A 29 -5.48 -14.59 3.33
N GLY A 30 -6.10 -13.99 4.35
CA GLY A 30 -5.65 -14.07 5.74
C GLY A 30 -4.79 -12.90 6.20
N LEU A 31 -4.57 -11.88 5.37
CA LEU A 31 -3.85 -10.67 5.81
C LEU A 31 -4.76 -9.75 6.63
N SER A 32 -4.21 -9.25 7.73
CA SER A 32 -4.88 -8.27 8.59
C SER A 32 -5.26 -7.01 7.79
N PRO A 33 -6.50 -6.48 7.92
CA PRO A 33 -6.88 -5.21 7.32
C PRO A 33 -5.94 -4.06 7.74
N ILE A 34 -5.50 -4.04 9.00
CA ILE A 34 -4.55 -3.03 9.50
C ILE A 34 -3.22 -3.11 8.74
N LEU A 35 -2.67 -4.32 8.57
CA LEU A 35 -1.43 -4.53 7.84
C LEU A 35 -1.55 -4.02 6.40
N LEU A 36 -2.66 -4.31 5.73
CA LEU A 36 -2.91 -3.85 4.36
C LEU A 36 -2.93 -2.33 4.27
N GLU A 37 -3.59 -1.65 5.22
CA GLU A 37 -3.61 -0.18 5.22
C GLU A 37 -2.22 0.43 5.52
N LEU A 38 -1.40 -0.19 6.38
CA LEU A 38 -0.02 0.26 6.62
C LEU A 38 0.86 0.10 5.37
N VAL A 39 0.76 -1.04 4.69
CA VAL A 39 1.44 -1.30 3.41
C VAL A 39 1.01 -0.26 2.36
N ASN A 40 -0.30 -0.04 2.25
CA ASN A 40 -0.85 0.91 1.29
C ASN A 40 -0.39 2.35 1.56
N LEU A 41 -0.43 2.76 2.83
CA LEU A 41 0.05 4.06 3.28
C LEU A 41 1.54 4.23 3.00
N ARG A 42 2.37 3.21 3.31
CA ARG A 42 3.81 3.29 3.12
C ARG A 42 4.20 3.39 1.65
N ALA A 43 3.63 2.55 0.79
CA ALA A 43 3.84 2.64 -0.65
C ALA A 43 3.42 4.01 -1.21
N SER A 44 2.28 4.52 -0.74
CA SER A 44 1.75 5.82 -1.16
C SER A 44 2.61 6.99 -0.71
N GLN A 45 3.20 6.94 0.49
CA GLN A 45 4.18 7.91 0.98
C GLN A 45 5.44 7.94 0.11
N ILE A 46 5.95 6.77 -0.31
CA ILE A 46 7.13 6.68 -1.19
C ILE A 46 6.82 7.27 -2.56
N ASN A 47 5.65 6.95 -3.11
CA ASN A 47 5.23 7.42 -4.44
C ASN A 47 4.73 8.88 -4.45
N GLY A 48 4.39 9.46 -3.29
CA GLY A 48 3.83 10.81 -3.19
C GLY A 48 2.37 10.93 -3.65
N CYS A 49 1.56 9.89 -3.47
CA CYS A 49 0.16 9.90 -3.89
C CYS A 49 -0.76 10.55 -2.85
N SER A 50 -1.09 11.84 -3.04
CA SER A 50 -1.89 12.63 -2.08
C SER A 50 -3.22 11.99 -1.68
N VAL A 51 -4.01 11.50 -2.65
CA VAL A 51 -5.32 10.87 -2.40
C VAL A 51 -5.19 9.62 -1.55
N CYS A 52 -4.19 8.77 -1.85
CA CYS A 52 -3.97 7.54 -1.09
C CYS A 52 -3.41 7.84 0.32
N ILE A 53 -2.53 8.84 0.45
CA ILE A 53 -2.01 9.29 1.75
C ILE A 53 -3.13 9.87 2.64
N ASP A 54 -4.15 10.52 2.08
CA ASP A 54 -5.32 10.98 2.86
C ASP A 54 -6.30 9.83 3.17
N GLY A 55 -6.53 8.92 2.21
CA GLY A 55 -7.55 7.88 2.33
C GLY A 55 -7.19 6.73 3.28
N HIS A 56 -5.99 6.15 3.13
CA HIS A 56 -5.60 4.95 3.89
C HIS A 56 -5.58 5.16 5.41
N PRO A 57 -5.07 6.28 5.96
CA PRO A 57 -5.19 6.56 7.39
C PRO A 57 -6.65 6.60 7.87
N ARG A 58 -7.57 7.18 7.09
CA ARG A 58 -8.99 7.24 7.47
C ARG A 58 -9.62 5.85 7.52
N ILE A 59 -9.24 4.96 6.62
CA ILE A 59 -9.70 3.56 6.60
C ILE A 59 -9.09 2.81 7.79
N ALA A 60 -7.78 2.93 8.02
CA ALA A 60 -7.07 2.30 9.13
C ALA A 60 -7.66 2.72 10.50
N LYS A 61 -7.95 4.01 10.70
CA LYS A 61 -8.57 4.52 11.94
C LYS A 61 -9.94 3.90 12.19
N LYS A 62 -10.75 3.69 11.14
CA LYS A 62 -12.04 2.98 11.27
C LYS A 62 -11.87 1.52 11.69
N ALA A 63 -10.72 0.91 11.37
CA ALA A 63 -10.36 -0.45 11.78
C ALA A 63 -9.64 -0.52 13.15
N GLY A 64 -9.46 0.62 13.83
CA GLY A 64 -8.86 0.67 15.17
C GLY A 64 -7.37 1.02 15.22
N GLU A 65 -6.76 1.45 14.11
CA GLU A 65 -5.36 1.92 14.10
C GLU A 65 -5.20 3.26 14.84
N THR A 66 -4.00 3.50 15.41
CA THR A 66 -3.70 4.71 16.19
C THR A 66 -2.95 5.76 15.37
N ASP A 67 -3.08 7.02 15.78
CA ASP A 67 -2.38 8.13 15.12
C ASP A 67 -0.85 8.01 15.25
N GLU A 68 -0.36 7.50 16.39
CA GLU A 68 1.07 7.27 16.64
C GLU A 68 1.67 6.34 15.58
N ARG A 69 1.01 5.21 15.29
CA ARG A 69 1.46 4.25 14.28
C ARG A 69 1.33 4.80 12.86
N LEU A 70 0.25 5.52 12.56
CA LEU A 70 0.05 6.15 11.24
C LEU A 70 1.10 7.21 10.92
N PHE A 71 1.53 8.00 11.91
CA PHE A 71 2.63 8.94 11.73
C PHE A 71 3.98 8.22 11.65
N ALA A 72 4.20 7.24 12.54
CA ALA A 72 5.46 6.50 12.63
C ALA A 72 5.77 5.61 11.43
N VAL A 73 4.77 5.18 10.65
CA VAL A 73 4.99 4.23 9.54
C VAL A 73 5.99 4.76 8.51
N SER A 74 6.09 6.08 8.34
CA SER A 74 7.06 6.70 7.43
C SER A 74 8.51 6.49 7.85
N ALA A 75 8.74 6.27 9.14
CA ALA A 75 10.03 6.09 9.80
C ALA A 75 10.08 4.77 10.61
N TRP A 76 9.34 3.74 10.18
CA TRP A 76 9.07 2.52 10.94
C TRP A 76 10.30 1.76 11.46
N ARG A 77 11.48 1.91 10.83
CA ARG A 77 12.70 1.18 11.20
C ARG A 77 13.15 1.49 12.63
N ASP A 78 13.06 2.74 13.03
CA ASP A 78 13.59 3.21 14.32
C ASP A 78 12.47 3.48 15.33
N THR A 79 11.38 2.70 15.25
CA THR A 79 10.24 2.79 16.18
C THR A 79 9.85 1.42 16.75
N PRO A 80 9.33 1.38 18.00
CA PRO A 80 8.97 0.14 18.67
C PRO A 80 7.54 -0.33 18.34
N TYR A 81 6.80 0.39 17.49
CA TYR A 81 5.35 0.23 17.38
C TYR A 81 4.91 -0.94 16.49
N PHE A 82 5.80 -1.46 15.64
CA PHE A 82 5.47 -2.45 14.61
C PHE A 82 6.00 -3.83 14.97
N THR A 83 5.16 -4.85 14.81
CA THR A 83 5.52 -6.26 15.03
C THR A 83 6.57 -6.73 14.03
N PRO A 84 7.32 -7.83 14.30
CA PRO A 84 8.26 -8.39 13.33
C PRO A 84 7.65 -8.67 11.95
N ALA A 85 6.43 -9.21 11.90
CA ALA A 85 5.71 -9.47 10.65
C ALA A 85 5.37 -8.17 9.89
N GLU A 86 4.90 -7.13 10.59
CA GLU A 86 4.64 -5.81 9.99
C GLU A 86 5.92 -5.19 9.45
N ARG A 87 7.03 -5.30 10.17
CA ARG A 87 8.35 -4.80 9.74
C ARG A 87 8.84 -5.51 8.48
N ALA A 88 8.69 -6.82 8.41
CA ALA A 88 9.02 -7.60 7.21
C ALA A 88 8.15 -7.18 6.00
N ALA A 89 6.85 -7.00 6.22
CA ALA A 89 5.94 -6.53 5.18
C ALA A 89 6.24 -5.10 4.72
N LEU A 90 6.55 -4.19 5.65
CA LEU A 90 6.96 -2.82 5.32
C LEU A 90 8.28 -2.81 4.54
N ALA A 91 9.27 -3.62 4.94
CA ALA A 91 10.53 -3.76 4.20
C ALA A 91 10.31 -4.25 2.75
N LEU A 92 9.49 -5.30 2.57
CA LEU A 92 9.11 -5.80 1.26
C LEU A 92 8.33 -4.75 0.44
N THR A 93 7.45 -4.00 1.10
CA THR A 93 6.69 -2.89 0.48
C THR A 93 7.62 -1.83 -0.08
N GLU A 94 8.64 -1.40 0.68
CA GLU A 94 9.60 -0.41 0.19
C GLU A 94 10.42 -0.93 -0.99
N ALA A 95 10.89 -2.19 -0.91
CA ALA A 95 11.68 -2.84 -1.96
C ALA A 95 10.91 -2.94 -3.28
N VAL A 96 9.69 -3.51 -3.24
CA VAL A 96 8.84 -3.68 -4.42
C VAL A 96 8.35 -2.34 -4.99
N THR A 97 8.07 -1.35 -4.14
CA THR A 97 7.66 -0.01 -4.59
C THR A 97 8.79 0.69 -5.36
N ARG A 98 10.04 0.47 -4.95
CA ARG A 98 11.26 1.06 -5.53
C ARG A 98 11.94 0.14 -6.55
N VAL A 99 11.17 -0.71 -7.24
CA VAL A 99 11.71 -1.75 -8.14
C VAL A 99 12.64 -1.19 -9.24
N SER A 100 12.46 0.07 -9.63
CA SER A 100 13.27 0.73 -10.66
C SER A 100 14.53 1.42 -10.12
N ASP A 101 14.72 1.51 -8.79
CA ASP A 101 15.81 2.27 -8.18
C ASP A 101 17.16 1.53 -8.21
N ARG A 102 17.16 0.19 -8.39
CA ARG A 102 18.33 -0.68 -8.16
C ARG A 102 18.37 -1.85 -9.14
N ALA A 103 19.56 -2.41 -9.37
CA ALA A 103 19.74 -3.61 -10.21
C ALA A 103 19.16 -4.89 -9.55
N ASP A 104 19.31 -5.02 -8.24
CA ASP A 104 18.64 -6.04 -7.42
C ASP A 104 17.61 -5.34 -6.50
N PRO A 105 16.35 -5.18 -6.96
CA PRO A 105 15.36 -4.38 -6.26
C PRO A 105 14.73 -5.07 -5.04
N VAL A 106 14.70 -6.41 -5.03
CA VAL A 106 14.14 -7.22 -3.93
C VAL A 106 15.16 -8.30 -3.55
N PRO A 107 16.21 -7.92 -2.78
CA PRO A 107 17.26 -8.87 -2.42
C PRO A 107 16.74 -10.04 -1.58
N ASP A 108 17.39 -11.19 -1.68
CA ASP A 108 16.99 -12.43 -0.99
C ASP A 108 16.76 -12.23 0.52
N HIS A 109 17.59 -11.45 1.22
CA HIS A 109 17.41 -11.22 2.65
C HIS A 109 16.09 -10.51 3.02
N ILE A 110 15.53 -9.67 2.13
CA ILE A 110 14.22 -9.03 2.34
C ILE A 110 13.10 -10.05 2.10
N TRP A 111 13.24 -10.86 1.06
CA TRP A 111 12.29 -11.92 0.73
C TRP A 111 12.25 -13.00 1.82
N ASP A 112 13.42 -13.53 2.19
CA ASP A 112 13.60 -14.54 3.24
C ASP A 112 13.02 -14.08 4.57
N GLU A 113 13.24 -12.81 4.94
CA GLU A 113 12.63 -12.27 6.16
C GLU A 113 11.10 -12.28 6.08
N ALA A 114 10.49 -11.92 4.95
CA ALA A 114 9.04 -12.03 4.78
C ALA A 114 8.54 -13.48 4.89
N THR A 115 9.26 -14.46 4.33
CA THR A 115 8.88 -15.88 4.40
C THR A 115 8.88 -16.45 5.82
N ARG A 116 9.59 -15.83 6.77
CA ARG A 116 9.55 -16.23 8.18
C ARG A 116 8.21 -15.91 8.86
N HIS A 117 7.46 -14.94 8.34
CA HIS A 117 6.23 -14.43 8.95
C HIS A 117 4.97 -14.75 8.15
N PHE A 118 5.10 -15.00 6.85
CA PHE A 118 3.97 -15.22 5.93
C PHE A 118 4.13 -16.54 5.19
N ASP A 119 3.08 -17.36 5.19
CA ASP A 119 3.02 -18.58 4.37
C ASP A 119 2.91 -18.25 2.87
N GLY A 120 3.02 -19.26 2.00
CA GLY A 120 3.03 -19.04 0.55
C GLY A 120 1.80 -18.28 0.02
N LYS A 121 0.61 -18.48 0.60
CA LYS A 121 -0.62 -17.82 0.16
C LYS A 121 -0.69 -16.38 0.65
N SER A 122 -0.39 -16.13 1.93
CA SER A 122 -0.38 -14.79 2.53
C SER A 122 0.76 -13.92 2.01
N LEU A 123 1.92 -14.50 1.69
CA LEU A 123 3.03 -13.80 1.04
C LEU A 123 2.68 -13.40 -0.40
N ALA A 124 2.08 -14.30 -1.18
CA ALA A 124 1.59 -13.97 -2.52
C ALA A 124 0.53 -12.85 -2.46
N ALA A 125 -0.40 -12.93 -1.51
CA ALA A 125 -1.38 -11.90 -1.25
C ALA A 125 -0.75 -10.54 -0.87
N LEU A 126 0.34 -10.54 -0.10
CA LEU A 126 1.06 -9.33 0.27
C LEU A 126 1.69 -8.66 -0.95
N VAL A 127 2.35 -9.44 -1.82
CA VAL A 127 2.92 -8.93 -3.08
C VAL A 127 1.82 -8.35 -3.98
N ILE A 128 0.67 -9.03 -4.09
CA ILE A 128 -0.50 -8.51 -4.83
C ILE A 128 -1.01 -7.20 -4.24
N ALA A 129 -1.09 -7.08 -2.91
CA ALA A 129 -1.50 -5.84 -2.24
C ALA A 129 -0.55 -4.68 -2.58
N ILE A 130 0.77 -4.91 -2.48
CA ILE A 130 1.80 -3.92 -2.80
C ILE A 130 1.73 -3.49 -4.27
N ALA A 131 1.55 -4.44 -5.18
CA ALA A 131 1.40 -4.17 -6.61
C ALA A 131 0.14 -3.34 -6.89
N ASN A 132 -0.99 -3.71 -6.28
CA ASN A 132 -2.27 -3.04 -6.48
C ASN A 132 -2.24 -1.58 -6.02
N ILE A 133 -1.68 -1.28 -4.84
CA ILE A 133 -1.54 0.12 -4.40
C ILE A 133 -0.59 0.90 -5.30
N ASN A 134 0.46 0.27 -5.82
CA ASN A 134 1.36 0.87 -6.79
C ASN A 134 0.66 1.24 -8.11
N VAL A 135 -0.35 0.47 -8.53
CA VAL A 135 -1.22 0.83 -9.67
C VAL A 135 -2.06 2.06 -9.32
N TRP A 136 -2.78 2.04 -8.19
CA TRP A 136 -3.57 3.19 -7.74
C TRP A 136 -2.76 4.48 -7.65
N ASN A 137 -1.55 4.40 -7.08
CA ASN A 137 -0.65 5.54 -7.00
C ASN A 137 -0.30 6.07 -8.40
N ARG A 138 0.05 5.20 -9.36
CA ARG A 138 0.37 5.59 -10.74
C ARG A 138 -0.80 6.30 -11.42
N LEU A 139 -2.01 5.77 -11.30
CA LEU A 139 -3.21 6.38 -11.88
C LEU A 139 -3.49 7.76 -11.30
N ASN A 140 -3.43 7.89 -9.98
CA ASN A 140 -3.70 9.14 -9.27
C ASN A 140 -2.64 10.21 -9.55
N ILE A 141 -1.35 9.84 -9.48
CA ILE A 141 -0.23 10.75 -9.69
C ILE A 141 -0.18 11.23 -11.15
N ALA A 142 -0.30 10.32 -12.11
CA ALA A 142 -0.26 10.65 -13.54
C ALA A 142 -1.38 11.63 -13.94
N THR A 143 -2.53 11.58 -13.25
CA THR A 143 -3.67 12.46 -13.53
C THR A 143 -3.83 13.63 -12.55
N ARG A 144 -2.87 13.82 -11.62
CA ARG A 144 -2.88 14.89 -10.60
C ARG A 144 -4.18 14.93 -9.78
N GLN A 145 -4.67 13.77 -9.35
CA GLN A 145 -5.82 13.72 -8.44
C GLN A 145 -5.47 14.42 -7.11
N ILE A 146 -6.46 15.06 -6.50
CA ILE A 146 -6.29 15.92 -5.33
C ILE A 146 -7.02 15.31 -4.14
N ALA A 147 -6.33 15.19 -3.01
CA ALA A 147 -6.91 14.71 -1.77
C ALA A 147 -8.06 15.63 -1.30
N GLY A 148 -9.09 15.05 -0.68
CA GLY A 148 -10.24 15.78 -0.17
C GLY A 148 -11.28 16.22 -1.21
N GLU A 149 -10.98 16.16 -2.51
CA GLU A 149 -11.97 16.36 -3.58
C GLU A 149 -12.81 15.11 -3.81
N TRP A 150 -12.23 13.93 -3.57
CA TRP A 150 -12.96 12.67 -3.54
C TRP A 150 -13.62 12.50 -2.17
N LYS A 151 -14.96 12.50 -2.14
CA LYS A 151 -15.76 12.10 -0.98
C LYS A 151 -16.30 10.70 -1.24
N PRO A 152 -16.03 9.71 -0.37
CA PRO A 152 -16.58 8.37 -0.50
C PRO A 152 -18.12 8.37 -0.46
#